data_AF-A0AAF5DM28-F1
#
_entry.id   AF-A0AAF5DM28-F1
#
_cell.length_a   1.000
_cell.length_b   1.000
_cell.length_c   1.000
_cell.angle_alpha   90.00
_cell.angle_beta   90.00
_cell.angle_gamma   90.00
#
_symmetry.space_group_name_H-M   'P 1'
#
loop_
_entity.id
_entity.type
_entity.pdbx_description
1 polymer ?
#
loop_
_entity_poly.entity_id
_entity_poly.type
_entity_poly.pdbx_seq_one_letter_code
_entity_poly.pdbx_strand_id
1 'polypeptide(L)'
;NCRFLYHRRIFGVAGNISCGLPRLNVKIGSPFHIKAKTGFFRKAVFLNIFIHLNSGIYFFQHKQIVGVSGNFNCKYKNSSFVTVTLSKHDYIIEKHPLAKIRVKVGTPFHLMAKSYSYRKFDVYIKIYHDCFRSTGTLHGLSIKKVPAKYIYKKSQLCDFYKLGTVRLDYLPTKFYHLSNKKNVKCMFSRKVVGVAGTINCKYSRIGMAFVTISKSKRVSYSGPLAKIKVKFGNPFHLMAKTLIYNLPVIKIYHNCFHFKPICQGVVIKHIPKNFIYKKFKALDFFNVGKINLDQEETKVLPPPYNKKRCFLR
;
A
#
# COMPACT_ATOMS: atom_id res chain seq x y z
N ASN A 1 -28.75 2.49 30.68
CA ASN A 1 -29.80 3.43 31.12
C ASN A 1 -29.31 4.86 30.97
N CYS A 2 -30.20 5.77 30.55
CA CYS A 2 -29.99 7.18 30.14
C CYS A 2 -29.67 7.43 28.65
N ARG A 3 -30.76 7.57 27.87
CA ARG A 3 -30.85 8.30 26.60
C ARG A 3 -30.73 9.80 26.88
N PHE A 4 -30.00 10.54 26.04
CA PHE A 4 -30.26 11.96 25.81
C PHE A 4 -30.41 12.20 24.31
N LEU A 5 -31.66 12.49 23.92
CA LEU A 5 -32.05 13.08 22.64
C LEU A 5 -31.70 14.57 22.69
N TYR A 6 -30.93 15.06 21.71
CA TYR A 6 -30.80 16.49 21.46
C TYR A 6 -31.54 16.82 20.16
N HIS A 7 -32.69 17.47 20.33
CA HIS A 7 -33.50 17.98 19.24
C HIS A 7 -33.15 19.46 18.98
N ARG A 8 -33.19 19.81 17.70
CA ARG A 8 -32.93 21.10 17.05
C ARG A 8 -33.68 22.31 17.63
N ARG A 9 -33.10 23.51 17.42
CA ARG A 9 -33.64 24.76 16.80
C ARG A 9 -33.01 25.96 17.55
N ILE A 10 -32.07 26.74 16.99
CA ILE A 10 -32.24 27.81 15.98
C ILE A 10 -33.65 28.40 16.00
N PHE A 11 -33.89 29.41 16.82
CA PHE A 11 -34.36 30.76 16.48
C PHE A 11 -34.62 31.52 17.79
N GLY A 12 -34.32 32.82 17.80
CA GLY A 12 -34.15 33.63 18.99
C GLY A 12 -35.38 33.72 19.89
N VAL A 13 -35.12 33.71 21.20
CA VAL A 13 -35.99 34.29 22.22
C VAL A 13 -35.06 34.98 23.22
N ALA A 14 -35.26 36.29 23.38
CA ALA A 14 -34.68 37.07 24.46
C ALA A 14 -35.23 36.55 25.79
N GLY A 15 -34.34 36.07 26.65
CA GLY A 15 -34.68 35.64 28.01
C GLY A 15 -33.57 36.10 28.94
N ASN A 16 -33.87 37.11 29.77
CA ASN A 16 -32.98 37.63 30.78
C ASN A 16 -32.73 36.56 31.85
N ILE A 17 -31.48 36.12 31.99
CA ILE A 17 -31.00 35.42 33.18
C ILE A 17 -30.09 36.40 33.91
N SER A 18 -30.62 36.99 35.00
CA SER A 18 -29.83 37.77 35.94
C SER A 18 -29.01 36.82 36.81
N CYS A 19 -27.76 36.59 36.42
CA CYS A 19 -26.72 36.19 37.36
C CYS A 19 -25.89 37.44 37.65
N GLY A 20 -25.94 37.92 38.89
CA GLY A 20 -25.14 39.06 39.35
C GLY A 20 -23.65 38.77 39.23
N LEU A 21 -23.06 39.20 38.12
CA LEU A 21 -21.62 39.35 37.94
C LEU A 21 -21.40 40.76 37.35
N PRO A 22 -20.40 41.51 37.85
CA PRO A 22 -20.14 42.85 37.37
C PRO A 22 -19.81 42.83 35.87
N ARG A 23 -20.53 43.63 35.09
CA ARG A 23 -20.26 43.85 33.66
C ARG A 23 -18.90 44.53 33.52
N LEU A 24 -17.87 43.74 33.18
CA LEU A 24 -16.57 44.25 32.76
C LEU A 24 -16.64 44.60 31.26
N ASN A 25 -16.88 45.88 30.97
CA ASN A 25 -16.71 46.46 29.64
C ASN A 25 -15.20 46.65 29.38
N VAL A 26 -14.57 45.67 28.72
CA VAL A 26 -13.17 45.78 28.29
C VAL A 26 -13.12 46.39 26.88
N LYS A 27 -12.74 47.68 26.79
CA LYS A 27 -12.33 48.31 25.52
C LYS A 27 -11.00 47.71 25.08
N ILE A 28 -10.96 47.15 23.87
CA ILE A 28 -9.74 46.66 23.21
C ILE A 28 -8.94 47.90 22.76
N GLY A 29 -7.74 48.12 23.30
CA GLY A 29 -6.85 49.19 22.83
C GLY A 29 -5.82 49.75 23.83
N SER A 30 -5.85 49.38 25.11
CA SER A 30 -4.91 49.90 26.12
C SER A 30 -4.25 48.79 26.95
N PRO A 31 -2.96 48.93 27.34
CA PRO A 31 -2.26 47.94 28.15
C PRO A 31 -2.82 47.93 29.58
N PHE A 32 -3.54 46.87 29.96
CA PHE A 32 -4.04 46.70 31.31
C PHE A 32 -2.91 46.25 32.26
N HIS A 33 -2.42 47.18 33.09
CA HIS A 33 -1.57 46.86 34.24
C HIS A 33 -2.45 46.42 35.43
N ILE A 34 -2.67 45.10 35.59
CA ILE A 34 -3.35 44.56 36.78
C ILE A 34 -2.29 44.30 37.88
N LYS A 35 -2.14 45.23 38.82
CA LYS A 35 -1.45 45.02 40.11
C LYS A 35 -2.40 44.31 41.09
N ALA A 36 -2.52 42.99 40.98
CA ALA A 36 -3.20 42.18 42.00
C ALA A 36 -2.18 41.75 43.08
N LYS A 37 -2.27 42.37 44.27
CA LYS A 37 -1.72 41.81 45.52
C LYS A 37 -2.57 40.59 45.88
N THR A 38 -1.93 39.46 46.19
CA THR A 38 -2.45 38.10 46.51
C THR A 38 -2.33 37.09 45.35
N GLY A 39 -1.37 36.18 45.47
CA GLY A 39 -1.02 35.18 44.45
C GLY A 39 -2.11 34.16 44.12
N PHE A 40 -3.17 34.08 44.92
CA PHE A 40 -4.27 33.14 44.73
C PHE A 40 -5.25 33.59 43.63
N PHE A 41 -5.60 34.88 43.62
CA PHE A 41 -6.57 35.43 42.65
C PHE A 41 -6.05 35.38 41.21
N ARG A 42 -4.74 35.63 41.03
CA ARG A 42 -4.09 35.47 39.72
C ARG A 42 -4.22 34.04 39.19
N LYS A 43 -3.92 33.03 40.01
CA LYS A 43 -4.02 31.62 39.60
C LYS A 43 -5.45 31.22 39.21
N ALA A 44 -6.46 31.66 39.94
CA ALA A 44 -7.86 31.36 39.64
C ALA A 44 -8.34 32.00 38.33
N VAL A 45 -7.95 33.26 38.05
CA VAL A 45 -8.27 33.93 36.79
C VAL A 45 -7.55 33.25 35.61
N PHE A 46 -6.27 32.92 35.74
CA PHE A 46 -5.54 32.18 34.71
C PHE A 46 -6.14 30.79 34.46
N LEU A 47 -6.57 30.08 35.51
CA LEU A 47 -7.22 28.78 35.37
C LEU A 47 -8.57 28.89 34.64
N ASN A 48 -9.41 29.88 34.97
CA ASN A 48 -10.68 30.10 34.27
C ASN A 48 -10.48 30.48 32.80
N ILE A 49 -9.53 31.38 32.50
CA ILE A 49 -9.17 31.71 31.11
C ILE A 49 -8.67 30.46 30.38
N PHE A 50 -7.83 29.65 31.02
CA PHE A 50 -7.33 28.40 30.44
C PHE A 50 -8.46 27.38 30.21
N ILE A 51 -9.42 27.24 31.14
CA ILE A 51 -10.60 26.37 30.98
C ILE A 51 -11.49 26.89 29.83
N HIS A 52 -11.72 28.20 29.73
CA HIS A 52 -12.53 28.79 28.66
C HIS A 52 -11.85 28.70 27.28
N LEU A 53 -10.54 28.93 27.21
CA LEU A 53 -9.78 28.76 25.97
C LEU A 53 -9.76 27.29 25.54
N ASN A 54 -9.51 26.36 26.46
CA ASN A 54 -9.54 24.93 26.13
C ASN A 54 -10.92 24.44 25.75
N SER A 55 -11.98 24.85 26.46
CA SER A 55 -13.36 24.48 26.10
C SER A 55 -13.78 25.06 24.74
N GLY A 56 -13.33 26.27 24.40
CA GLY A 56 -13.47 26.84 23.05
C GLY A 56 -12.73 26.02 21.98
N ILE A 57 -11.52 25.54 22.26
CA ILE A 57 -10.72 24.72 21.33
C ILE A 57 -11.37 23.36 21.05
N TYR A 58 -12.09 22.77 22.01
CA TYR A 58 -12.89 21.56 21.77
C TYR A 58 -14.10 21.82 20.87
N PHE A 59 -14.69 23.02 20.93
CA PHE A 59 -15.85 23.40 20.12
C PHE A 59 -15.56 23.47 18.61
N PHE A 60 -14.32 23.75 18.21
CA PHE A 60 -13.94 23.85 16.79
C PHE A 60 -13.51 22.52 16.15
N GLN A 61 -13.50 21.41 16.90
CA GLN A 61 -13.12 20.12 16.32
C GLN A 61 -14.30 19.50 15.56
N HIS A 62 -14.24 19.54 14.23
CA HIS A 62 -15.21 18.82 13.40
C HIS A 62 -14.96 17.32 13.48
N LYS A 63 -15.96 16.59 13.97
CA LYS A 63 -15.99 15.12 13.91
C LYS A 63 -16.22 14.67 12.48
N GLN A 64 -15.29 13.87 11.95
CA GLN A 64 -15.39 13.23 10.65
C GLN A 64 -15.52 11.72 10.83
N ILE A 65 -16.44 11.11 10.10
CA ILE A 65 -16.72 9.68 10.10
C ILE A 65 -16.68 9.13 8.68
N VAL A 66 -16.07 7.96 8.53
CA VAL A 66 -15.90 7.26 7.25
C VAL A 66 -16.08 5.77 7.47
N GLY A 67 -16.77 5.11 6.55
CA GLY A 67 -16.98 3.67 6.52
C GLY A 67 -16.56 3.11 5.17
N VAL A 68 -15.88 1.98 5.15
CA VAL A 68 -15.47 1.25 3.94
C VAL A 68 -15.88 -0.21 4.08
N SER A 69 -16.41 -0.79 3.01
CA SER A 69 -16.80 -2.21 2.97
C SER A 69 -16.34 -2.88 1.68
N GLY A 70 -16.19 -4.21 1.70
CA GLY A 70 -15.81 -4.98 0.53
C GLY A 70 -15.49 -6.43 0.83
N ASN A 71 -14.92 -7.13 -0.15
CA ASN A 71 -14.39 -8.48 -0.03
C ASN A 71 -13.09 -8.57 -0.85
N PHE A 72 -12.18 -9.49 -0.48
CA PHE A 72 -10.93 -9.73 -1.20
C PHE A 72 -10.87 -11.15 -1.73
N ASN A 73 -10.45 -11.29 -2.99
CA ASN A 73 -10.16 -12.58 -3.62
C ASN A 73 -8.70 -12.62 -4.07
N CYS A 74 -8.08 -13.81 -4.00
CA CYS A 74 -6.72 -14.04 -4.45
C CYS A 74 -6.63 -15.38 -5.19
N LYS A 75 -6.27 -15.36 -6.48
CA LYS A 75 -6.12 -16.57 -7.30
C LYS A 75 -5.05 -17.55 -6.77
N TYR A 76 -4.02 -17.05 -6.10
CA TYR A 76 -2.84 -17.83 -5.73
C TYR A 76 -2.88 -18.37 -4.28
N LYS A 77 -3.74 -17.82 -3.43
CA LYS A 77 -3.76 -18.13 -1.99
C LYS A 77 -5.13 -17.85 -1.37
N ASN A 78 -5.94 -18.90 -1.23
CA ASN A 78 -7.29 -18.83 -0.65
C ASN A 78 -7.30 -18.65 0.87
N SER A 79 -6.22 -19.03 1.57
CA SER A 79 -6.10 -18.96 3.04
C SER A 79 -5.30 -17.76 3.55
N SER A 80 -5.16 -16.70 2.74
CA SER A 80 -4.43 -15.49 3.14
C SER A 80 -5.27 -14.55 4.00
N PHE A 81 -4.57 -13.73 4.78
CA PHE A 81 -5.18 -12.62 5.52
C PHE A 81 -4.78 -11.31 4.86
N VAL A 82 -5.75 -10.42 4.75
CA VAL A 82 -5.57 -9.05 4.27
C VAL A 82 -5.71 -8.12 5.46
N THR A 83 -4.75 -7.21 5.64
CA THR A 83 -4.90 -6.12 6.60
C THR A 83 -5.36 -4.88 5.87
N VAL A 84 -6.47 -4.30 6.29
CA VAL A 84 -6.99 -3.04 5.73
C VAL A 84 -6.83 -1.96 6.78
N THR A 85 -6.29 -0.81 6.40
CA THR A 85 -6.24 0.38 7.26
C THR A 85 -6.88 1.58 6.59
N LEU A 86 -7.50 2.43 7.40
CA LEU A 86 -7.89 3.79 7.02
C LEU A 86 -6.87 4.78 7.57
N SER A 87 -6.50 5.76 6.77
CA SER A 87 -5.33 6.59 7.02
C SER A 87 -5.57 8.03 6.56
N LYS A 88 -5.00 9.01 7.27
CA LYS A 88 -5.06 10.43 6.83
C LYS A 88 -4.09 10.75 5.68
N HIS A 89 -3.08 9.91 5.49
CA HIS A 89 -2.00 10.12 4.53
C HIS A 89 -1.78 8.88 3.66
N ASP A 90 -1.25 9.07 2.46
CA ASP A 90 -0.90 8.02 1.50
C ASP A 90 0.48 7.36 1.74
N TYR A 91 1.14 7.70 2.84
CA TYR A 91 2.45 7.13 3.19
C TYR A 91 2.40 5.60 3.32
N ILE A 92 3.41 4.93 2.76
CA ILE A 92 3.52 3.45 2.75
C ILE A 92 3.52 2.87 4.16
N ILE A 93 4.24 3.52 5.08
CA ILE A 93 4.38 3.09 6.47
C ILE A 93 3.74 4.16 7.34
N GLU A 94 2.74 3.76 8.11
CA GLU A 94 2.06 4.62 9.08
C GLU A 94 1.96 3.90 10.41
N LYS A 95 2.37 4.58 11.48
CA LYS A 95 2.35 4.02 12.83
C LYS A 95 0.95 4.05 13.46
N HIS A 96 0.14 5.04 13.10
CA HIS A 96 -1.14 5.33 13.73
C HIS A 96 -2.25 5.51 12.68
N PRO A 97 -2.74 4.43 12.05
CA PRO A 97 -3.90 4.52 11.18
C PRO A 97 -5.15 4.93 11.96
N LEU A 98 -6.11 5.54 11.27
CA LEU A 98 -7.42 5.91 11.83
C LEU A 98 -8.22 4.68 12.29
N ALA A 99 -8.11 3.59 11.54
CA ALA A 99 -8.70 2.29 11.87
C ALA A 99 -7.93 1.18 11.16
N LYS A 100 -8.00 -0.03 11.70
CA LYS A 100 -7.32 -1.21 11.18
C LYS A 100 -8.17 -2.45 11.41
N ILE A 101 -8.23 -3.33 10.41
CA ILE A 101 -8.86 -4.65 10.51
C ILE A 101 -8.02 -5.69 9.77
N ARG A 102 -8.09 -6.94 10.20
CA ARG A 102 -7.52 -8.09 9.52
C ARG A 102 -8.66 -9.01 9.09
N VAL A 103 -8.72 -9.32 7.79
CA VAL A 103 -9.84 -9.99 7.13
C VAL A 103 -9.32 -11.23 6.42
N LYS A 104 -10.07 -12.33 6.45
CA LYS A 104 -9.74 -13.55 5.72
C LYS A 104 -10.16 -13.38 4.24
N VAL A 105 -9.32 -13.81 3.30
CA VAL A 105 -9.70 -13.81 1.87
C VAL A 105 -10.99 -14.62 1.68
N GLY A 106 -11.90 -14.09 0.84
CA GLY A 106 -13.24 -14.61 0.60
C GLY A 106 -14.31 -14.11 1.59
N THR A 107 -13.94 -13.47 2.70
CA THR A 107 -14.89 -12.96 3.69
C THR A 107 -15.17 -11.46 3.52
N PRO A 108 -16.43 -11.02 3.62
CA PRO A 108 -16.77 -9.61 3.58
C PRO A 108 -16.22 -8.88 4.81
N PHE A 109 -15.97 -7.58 4.69
CA PHE A 109 -15.54 -6.74 5.80
C PHE A 109 -16.23 -5.39 5.81
N HIS A 110 -16.28 -4.81 7.02
CA HIS A 110 -16.72 -3.44 7.28
C HIS A 110 -15.68 -2.79 8.19
N LEU A 111 -15.18 -1.63 7.79
CA LEU A 111 -14.18 -0.86 8.53
C LEU A 111 -14.67 0.58 8.67
N MET A 112 -14.79 1.05 9.90
CA MET A 112 -15.21 2.42 10.19
C MET A 112 -14.13 3.14 10.98
N ALA A 113 -13.93 4.41 10.68
CA ALA A 113 -13.08 5.30 11.46
C ALA A 113 -13.83 6.58 11.84
N LYS A 114 -13.51 7.11 13.01
CA LYS A 114 -13.93 8.43 13.50
C LYS A 114 -12.67 9.21 13.85
N SER A 115 -12.58 10.46 13.39
CA SER A 115 -11.48 11.35 13.77
C SER A 115 -12.00 12.76 13.98
N TYR A 116 -11.38 13.46 14.91
CA TYR A 116 -11.58 14.87 15.14
C TYR A 116 -10.50 15.65 14.39
N SER A 117 -10.89 16.72 13.69
CA SER A 117 -9.95 17.58 12.96
C SER A 117 -10.56 18.96 12.76
N TYR A 118 -9.74 20.00 12.90
CA TYR A 118 -10.11 21.38 12.56
C TYR A 118 -10.32 21.57 11.05
N ARG A 119 -9.59 20.80 10.23
CA ARG A 119 -9.65 20.88 8.77
C ARG A 119 -10.23 19.60 8.16
N LYS A 120 -10.87 19.74 7.00
CA LYS A 120 -11.23 18.60 6.14
C LYS A 120 -9.95 17.85 5.78
N PHE A 121 -9.93 16.54 5.94
CA PHE A 121 -8.80 15.70 5.54
C PHE A 121 -9.27 14.60 4.59
N ASP A 122 -8.36 14.15 3.74
CA ASP A 122 -8.59 13.01 2.87
C ASP A 122 -8.39 11.71 3.63
N VAL A 123 -9.10 10.66 3.22
CA VAL A 123 -8.96 9.32 3.79
C VAL A 123 -8.45 8.38 2.72
N TYR A 124 -7.44 7.58 3.08
CA TYR A 124 -6.84 6.57 2.23
C TYR A 124 -7.08 5.18 2.81
N ILE A 125 -7.46 4.25 1.94
CA ILE A 125 -7.57 2.82 2.22
C ILE A 125 -6.22 2.21 1.83
N LYS A 126 -5.56 1.57 2.79
CA LYS A 126 -4.33 0.81 2.55
C LYS A 126 -4.63 -0.68 2.74
N ILE A 127 -4.36 -1.46 1.71
CA ILE A 127 -4.65 -2.89 1.64
C ILE A 127 -3.31 -3.61 1.63
N TYR A 128 -2.98 -4.25 2.75
CA TYR A 128 -1.76 -5.05 2.90
C TYR A 128 -2.10 -6.54 2.74
N HIS A 129 -1.42 -7.24 1.84
CA HIS A 129 -1.72 -8.63 1.52
C HIS A 129 -0.47 -9.43 1.16
N ASP A 130 -0.56 -10.75 1.21
CA ASP A 130 0.48 -11.70 0.83
C ASP A 130 -0.03 -12.67 -0.25
N CYS A 131 -0.87 -12.16 -1.16
CA CYS A 131 -1.53 -12.96 -2.21
C CYS A 131 -0.53 -13.74 -3.06
N PHE A 132 0.62 -13.15 -3.38
CA PHE A 132 1.68 -13.81 -4.13
C PHE A 132 2.57 -14.64 -3.20
N ARG A 133 3.02 -15.82 -3.65
CA ARG A 133 4.07 -16.63 -2.97
C ARG A 133 5.40 -15.86 -2.97
N SER A 134 5.52 -14.88 -2.10
CA SER A 134 6.79 -14.24 -1.78
C SER A 134 7.50 -15.12 -0.74
N THR A 135 8.80 -15.27 -0.89
CA THR A 135 9.66 -15.92 0.10
C THR A 135 9.67 -15.10 1.40
N GLY A 136 8.69 -15.38 2.25
CA GLY A 136 8.69 -15.21 3.70
C GLY A 136 8.56 -13.81 4.29
N THR A 137 8.52 -12.72 3.51
CA THR A 137 8.62 -11.36 4.10
C THR A 137 8.04 -10.19 3.30
N LEU A 138 7.77 -10.35 2.00
CA LEU A 138 7.20 -9.27 1.20
C LEU A 138 5.68 -9.30 1.27
N HIS A 139 5.12 -8.14 1.61
CA HIS A 139 3.70 -7.87 1.58
C HIS A 139 3.42 -6.88 0.45
N GLY A 140 2.39 -7.17 -0.33
CA GLY A 140 1.78 -6.23 -1.25
C GLY A 140 1.04 -5.15 -0.50
N LEU A 141 1.16 -3.90 -0.96
CA LEU A 141 0.42 -2.74 -0.50
C LEU A 141 -0.27 -2.07 -1.68
N SER A 142 -1.58 -1.95 -1.60
CA SER A 142 -2.37 -1.11 -2.51
C SER A 142 -2.98 0.06 -1.75
N ILE A 143 -2.96 1.25 -2.32
CA ILE A 143 -3.49 2.47 -1.69
C ILE A 143 -4.57 3.07 -2.58
N LYS A 144 -5.75 3.35 -2.01
CA LYS A 144 -6.88 3.97 -2.73
C LYS A 144 -7.46 5.12 -1.91
N LYS A 145 -7.68 6.27 -2.55
CA LYS A 145 -8.35 7.42 -1.91
C LYS A 145 -9.85 7.16 -1.79
N VAL A 146 -10.42 7.46 -0.62
CA VAL A 146 -11.88 7.44 -0.40
C VAL A 146 -12.49 8.70 -1.03
N PRO A 147 -13.53 8.59 -1.87
CA PRO A 147 -14.18 9.77 -2.43
C PRO A 147 -14.75 10.66 -1.32
N ALA A 148 -14.58 11.98 -1.44
CA ALA A 148 -14.95 12.94 -0.40
C ALA A 148 -16.43 12.87 0.03
N LYS A 149 -17.32 12.41 -0.85
CA LYS A 149 -18.76 12.23 -0.56
C LYS A 149 -19.05 11.17 0.52
N TYR A 150 -18.10 10.28 0.81
CA TYR A 150 -18.21 9.26 1.87
C TYR A 150 -17.50 9.66 3.18
N ILE A 151 -17.07 10.92 3.29
CA ILE A 151 -16.42 11.47 4.49
C ILE A 151 -17.40 12.47 5.11
N TYR A 152 -18.11 12.04 6.16
CA TYR A 152 -19.21 12.82 6.74
C TYR A 152 -18.74 13.66 7.91
N LYS A 153 -19.12 14.94 7.95
CA LYS A 153 -18.92 15.86 9.08
C LYS A 153 -20.03 15.72 10.14
N LYS A 154 -20.44 14.49 10.47
CA LYS A 154 -21.57 14.20 11.36
C LYS A 154 -21.20 13.14 12.39
N SER A 155 -22.02 13.02 13.43
CA SER A 155 -21.87 11.99 14.46
C SER A 155 -22.20 10.58 13.96
N GLN A 156 -23.05 10.49 12.92
CA GLN A 156 -23.54 9.25 12.34
C GLN A 156 -22.97 9.02 10.94
N LEU A 157 -22.66 7.76 10.64
CA LEU A 157 -22.25 7.31 9.32
C LEU A 157 -23.49 7.18 8.45
N CYS A 158 -23.51 7.81 7.27
CA CYS A 158 -24.66 7.71 6.37
C CYS A 158 -24.56 6.52 5.42
N ASP A 159 -23.36 6.21 4.90
CA ASP A 159 -23.14 5.09 3.98
C ASP A 159 -21.68 4.60 4.06
N PHE A 160 -21.46 3.37 3.62
CA PHE A 160 -20.13 2.80 3.43
C PHE A 160 -19.67 3.02 1.98
N TYR A 161 -18.41 3.42 1.82
CA TYR A 161 -17.76 3.33 0.52
C TYR A 161 -17.53 1.86 0.17
N LYS A 162 -18.35 1.34 -0.75
CA LYS A 162 -18.30 -0.04 -1.24
C LYS A 162 -17.15 -0.22 -2.22
N LEU A 163 -16.11 -0.97 -1.83
CA LEU A 163 -15.03 -1.39 -2.72
C LEU A 163 -15.45 -2.51 -3.68
N GLY A 164 -16.53 -3.24 -3.36
CA GLY A 164 -16.93 -4.45 -4.07
C GLY A 164 -15.98 -5.61 -3.79
N THR A 165 -15.91 -6.54 -4.75
CA THR A 165 -14.99 -7.69 -4.70
C THR A 165 -13.66 -7.31 -5.34
N VAL A 166 -12.62 -7.19 -4.53
CA VAL A 166 -11.30 -6.74 -4.96
C VAL A 166 -10.39 -7.94 -5.23
N ARG A 167 -9.91 -8.05 -6.47
CA ARG A 167 -8.94 -9.07 -6.88
C ARG A 167 -7.51 -8.62 -6.57
N LEU A 168 -6.93 -9.20 -5.52
CA LEU A 168 -5.57 -8.84 -5.04
C LEU A 168 -4.47 -9.13 -6.06
N ASP A 169 -4.71 -10.05 -6.99
CA ASP A 169 -3.82 -10.42 -8.08
C ASP A 169 -3.76 -9.38 -9.22
N TYR A 170 -4.71 -8.45 -9.28
CA TYR A 170 -4.79 -7.40 -10.30
C TYR A 170 -4.57 -5.98 -9.74
N LEU A 171 -4.48 -5.83 -8.42
CA LEU A 171 -4.30 -4.52 -7.81
C LEU A 171 -2.92 -3.94 -8.13
N PRO A 172 -2.82 -2.64 -8.43
CA PRO A 172 -1.54 -1.92 -8.45
C PRO A 172 -0.88 -2.00 -7.07
N THR A 173 0.11 -2.88 -6.95
CA THR A 173 0.67 -3.29 -5.67
C THR A 173 2.12 -2.85 -5.56
N LYS A 174 2.43 -2.05 -4.54
CA LYS A 174 3.80 -1.75 -4.10
C LYS A 174 4.22 -2.80 -3.09
N PHE A 175 5.39 -3.43 -3.26
CA PHE A 175 5.86 -4.44 -2.31
C PHE A 175 6.81 -3.83 -1.28
N TYR A 176 6.63 -4.20 -0.02
CA TYR A 176 7.48 -3.77 1.09
C TYR A 176 7.84 -4.95 1.99
N HIS A 177 8.96 -4.82 2.70
CA HIS A 177 9.48 -5.85 3.61
C HIS A 177 9.14 -5.44 5.05
N LEU A 178 8.53 -6.34 5.83
CA LEU A 178 8.16 -6.05 7.23
C LEU A 178 9.33 -6.07 8.22
N SER A 179 10.58 -6.22 7.78
CA SER A 179 11.74 -6.19 8.67
C SER A 179 12.10 -4.76 9.09
N ASN A 180 11.31 -4.19 9.99
CA ASN A 180 11.62 -2.96 10.72
C ASN A 180 11.67 -3.22 12.24
N LYS A 181 12.25 -4.36 12.63
CA LYS A 181 12.79 -4.58 13.97
C LYS A 181 14.31 -4.69 13.85
N LYS A 182 14.96 -3.60 14.30
CA LYS A 182 16.31 -3.51 14.89
C LYS A 182 17.34 -4.55 14.45
N ASN A 183 18.44 -4.04 13.88
CA ASN A 183 19.83 -4.51 13.97
C ASN A 183 20.52 -4.74 12.62
N VAL A 184 21.77 -4.28 12.61
CA VAL A 184 22.86 -4.57 11.67
C VAL A 184 22.92 -3.72 10.39
N LYS A 185 23.35 -2.48 10.62
CA LYS A 185 24.50 -1.84 9.96
C LYS A 185 25.54 -2.87 9.45
N CYS A 186 25.37 -3.41 8.23
CA CYS A 186 26.41 -4.11 7.48
C CYS A 186 26.30 -3.80 5.97
N MET A 187 26.97 -2.72 5.57
CA MET A 187 27.93 -2.56 4.46
C MET A 187 27.78 -3.32 3.11
N PHE A 188 26.60 -3.79 2.70
CA PHE A 188 26.33 -4.12 1.30
C PHE A 188 24.98 -3.55 0.89
N SER A 189 24.97 -2.65 -0.11
CA SER A 189 23.76 -2.05 -0.66
C SER A 189 22.94 -3.12 -1.39
N ARG A 190 22.09 -3.84 -0.64
CA ARG A 190 21.14 -4.82 -1.17
C ARG A 190 20.27 -4.15 -2.25
N LYS A 191 20.49 -4.54 -3.51
CA LYS A 191 19.64 -4.13 -4.61
C LYS A 191 18.44 -5.06 -4.72
N VAL A 192 17.27 -4.51 -4.97
CA VAL A 192 16.04 -5.26 -5.21
C VAL A 192 15.51 -4.93 -6.58
N VAL A 193 15.03 -5.95 -7.28
CA VAL A 193 14.47 -5.84 -8.62
C VAL A 193 13.20 -6.71 -8.72
N GLY A 194 12.17 -6.16 -9.34
CA GLY A 194 10.92 -6.86 -9.67
C GLY A 194 10.67 -6.81 -11.17
N VAL A 195 10.20 -7.91 -11.75
CA VAL A 195 9.89 -8.06 -13.17
C VAL A 195 8.52 -8.69 -13.32
N ALA A 196 7.68 -8.13 -14.18
CA ALA A 196 6.35 -8.65 -14.48
C ALA A 196 6.13 -8.72 -15.99
N GLY A 197 5.25 -9.61 -16.45
CA GLY A 197 4.88 -9.69 -17.87
C GLY A 197 4.03 -10.92 -18.19
N THR A 198 3.81 -11.17 -19.47
CA THR A 198 3.14 -12.38 -19.98
C THR A 198 3.95 -12.97 -21.13
N ILE A 199 4.00 -14.30 -21.22
CA ILE A 199 4.76 -15.01 -22.26
C ILE A 199 3.79 -15.78 -23.14
N ASN A 200 3.90 -15.58 -24.45
CA ASN A 200 3.11 -16.25 -25.47
C ASN A 200 4.02 -16.96 -26.48
N CYS A 201 3.46 -17.91 -27.21
CA CYS A 201 4.12 -18.61 -28.29
C CYS A 201 3.07 -18.92 -29.37
N LYS A 202 3.30 -18.46 -30.61
CA LYS A 202 2.39 -18.74 -31.73
C LYS A 202 2.25 -20.23 -32.04
N TYR A 203 3.33 -20.99 -31.92
CA TYR A 203 3.40 -22.42 -32.29
C TYR A 203 2.89 -23.37 -31.21
N SER A 204 2.76 -22.91 -29.96
CA SER A 204 2.27 -23.74 -28.86
C SER A 204 1.43 -22.90 -27.90
N ARG A 205 0.14 -23.22 -27.84
CA ARG A 205 -0.79 -22.66 -26.84
C ARG A 205 -0.64 -23.34 -25.48
N ILE A 206 -0.12 -24.57 -25.45
CA ILE A 206 0.05 -25.40 -24.26
C ILE A 206 1.54 -25.62 -24.03
N GLY A 207 2.18 -24.65 -23.38
CA GLY A 207 3.61 -24.72 -23.06
C GLY A 207 3.96 -23.99 -21.77
N MET A 208 5.21 -24.16 -21.35
CA MET A 208 5.73 -23.56 -20.13
C MET A 208 7.07 -22.89 -20.42
N ALA A 209 7.31 -21.75 -19.77
CA ALA A 209 8.61 -21.12 -19.71
C ALA A 209 9.14 -21.09 -18.28
N PHE A 210 10.46 -21.09 -18.15
CA PHE A 210 11.12 -20.70 -16.92
C PHE A 210 11.64 -19.27 -17.07
N VAL A 211 11.11 -18.36 -16.27
CA VAL A 211 11.62 -16.99 -16.18
C VAL A 211 12.59 -16.93 -15.02
N THR A 212 13.77 -16.35 -15.26
CA THR A 212 14.79 -16.16 -14.24
C THR A 212 15.28 -14.72 -14.25
N ILE A 213 15.65 -14.23 -13.07
CA ILE A 213 16.48 -13.03 -12.94
C ILE A 213 17.89 -13.54 -12.66
N SER A 214 18.87 -13.13 -13.46
CA SER A 214 20.24 -13.64 -13.40
C SER A 214 21.26 -12.51 -13.28
N LYS A 215 22.39 -12.80 -12.64
CA LYS A 215 23.51 -11.86 -12.49
C LYS A 215 24.31 -11.66 -13.79
N SER A 216 24.13 -12.55 -14.78
CA SER A 216 24.95 -12.61 -15.97
C SER A 216 24.12 -12.86 -17.23
N LYS A 217 24.52 -12.24 -18.35
CA LYS A 217 23.97 -12.49 -19.69
C LYS A 217 24.39 -13.84 -20.28
N ARG A 218 25.40 -14.51 -19.72
CA ARG A 218 25.90 -15.80 -20.23
C ARG A 218 24.83 -16.87 -20.08
N VAL A 219 24.44 -17.52 -21.18
CA VAL A 219 23.35 -18.52 -21.17
C VAL A 219 23.67 -19.72 -20.27
N SER A 220 24.94 -20.12 -20.22
CA SER A 220 25.48 -21.22 -19.41
C SER A 220 25.53 -20.96 -17.89
N TYR A 221 25.27 -19.73 -17.43
CA TYR A 221 25.35 -19.41 -16.00
C TYR A 221 24.19 -20.02 -15.20
N SER A 222 24.51 -20.92 -14.26
CA SER A 222 23.57 -21.79 -13.55
C SER A 222 22.96 -21.23 -12.25
N GLY A 223 23.34 -20.02 -11.80
CA GLY A 223 22.91 -19.46 -10.51
C GLY A 223 21.92 -18.29 -10.59
N PRO A 224 20.65 -18.49 -11.00
CA PRO A 224 19.69 -17.39 -11.04
C PRO A 224 19.45 -16.80 -9.64
N LEU A 225 19.25 -15.49 -9.57
CA LEU A 225 18.84 -14.78 -8.35
C LEU A 225 17.41 -15.16 -7.93
N ALA A 226 16.55 -15.43 -8.91
CA ALA A 226 15.19 -15.88 -8.73
C ALA A 226 14.73 -16.65 -9.97
N LYS A 227 13.82 -17.59 -9.79
CA LYS A 227 13.26 -18.44 -10.86
C LYS A 227 11.78 -18.67 -10.62
N ILE A 228 10.98 -18.66 -11.69
CA ILE A 228 9.57 -19.05 -11.69
C ILE A 228 9.26 -19.87 -12.95
N LYS A 229 8.35 -20.83 -12.82
CA LYS A 229 7.77 -21.56 -13.96
C LYS A 229 6.41 -20.95 -14.28
N VAL A 230 6.19 -20.55 -15.52
CA VAL A 230 4.94 -19.90 -15.97
C VAL A 230 4.37 -20.64 -17.18
N LYS A 231 3.04 -20.81 -17.22
CA LYS A 231 2.33 -21.32 -18.40
C LYS A 231 2.18 -20.21 -19.44
N PHE A 232 2.26 -20.54 -20.72
CA PHE A 232 2.00 -19.55 -21.77
C PHE A 232 0.61 -18.92 -21.62
N GLY A 233 0.49 -17.63 -21.94
CA GLY A 233 -0.70 -16.81 -21.71
C GLY A 233 -0.90 -16.30 -20.28
N ASN A 234 -0.28 -16.92 -19.27
CA ASN A 234 -0.42 -16.48 -17.88
C ASN A 234 0.55 -15.32 -17.55
N PRO A 235 0.10 -14.36 -16.73
CA PRO A 235 1.00 -13.34 -16.19
C PRO A 235 1.98 -13.96 -15.19
N PHE A 236 3.17 -13.41 -15.11
CA PHE A 236 4.17 -13.72 -14.09
C PHE A 236 4.64 -12.46 -13.37
N HIS A 237 5.06 -12.65 -12.13
CA HIS A 237 5.73 -11.66 -11.30
C HIS A 237 6.92 -12.35 -10.63
N LEU A 238 8.12 -11.80 -10.79
CA LEU A 238 9.35 -12.37 -10.27
C LEU A 238 10.17 -11.28 -9.60
N MET A 239 10.65 -11.54 -8.39
CA MET A 239 11.50 -10.61 -7.65
C MET A 239 12.80 -11.27 -7.24
N ALA A 240 13.87 -10.49 -7.21
CA ALA A 240 15.18 -10.92 -6.76
C ALA A 240 15.82 -9.87 -5.85
N LYS A 241 16.59 -10.36 -4.88
CA LYS A 241 17.51 -9.55 -4.06
C LYS A 241 18.93 -9.90 -4.49
N THR A 242 19.78 -8.90 -4.71
CA THR A 242 21.19 -9.10 -5.07
C THR A 242 22.09 -8.16 -4.28
N LEU A 243 23.29 -8.62 -3.94
CA LEU A 243 24.33 -7.80 -3.33
C LEU A 243 25.27 -7.17 -4.40
N ILE A 244 25.09 -7.53 -5.67
CA ILE A 244 26.08 -7.30 -6.72
C ILE A 244 25.79 -6.02 -7.50
N TYR A 245 26.85 -5.33 -7.92
CA TYR A 245 26.80 -4.10 -8.71
C TYR A 245 26.26 -4.31 -10.14
N ASN A 246 26.51 -5.47 -10.73
CA ASN A 246 26.10 -5.82 -12.09
C ASN A 246 24.58 -5.72 -12.27
N LEU A 247 24.17 -5.24 -13.44
CA LEU A 247 22.77 -5.12 -13.80
C LEU A 247 22.19 -6.51 -14.04
N PRO A 248 21.22 -6.96 -13.21
CA PRO A 248 20.57 -8.24 -13.44
C PRO A 248 19.83 -8.22 -14.78
N VAL A 249 19.72 -9.40 -15.37
CA VAL A 249 19.00 -9.62 -16.64
C VAL A 249 17.91 -10.65 -16.46
N ILE A 250 16.90 -10.58 -17.32
CA ILE A 250 15.84 -11.57 -17.39
C ILE A 250 16.28 -12.62 -18.40
N LYS A 251 16.21 -13.90 -18.04
CA LYS A 251 16.33 -14.99 -19.00
C LYS A 251 15.06 -15.82 -19.00
N ILE A 252 14.54 -16.07 -20.19
CA ILE A 252 13.33 -16.85 -20.41
C ILE A 252 13.74 -18.10 -21.15
N TYR A 253 13.69 -19.24 -20.47
CA TYR A 253 13.95 -20.55 -21.05
C TYR A 253 12.61 -21.12 -21.52
N HIS A 254 12.53 -21.51 -22.80
CA HIS A 254 11.28 -21.96 -23.42
C HIS A 254 11.54 -23.04 -24.48
N ASN A 255 10.47 -23.73 -24.85
CA ASN A 255 10.45 -24.75 -25.89
C ASN A 255 9.48 -24.39 -27.03
N CYS A 256 9.29 -23.09 -27.30
CA CYS A 256 8.26 -22.60 -28.24
C CYS A 256 8.34 -23.26 -29.63
N PHE A 257 9.54 -23.49 -30.15
CA PHE A 257 9.76 -24.03 -31.50
C PHE A 257 9.99 -25.54 -31.57
N HIS A 258 10.07 -26.23 -30.42
CA HIS A 258 10.54 -27.61 -30.38
C HIS A 258 9.51 -28.56 -29.79
N PHE A 259 9.04 -29.47 -30.64
CA PHE A 259 8.25 -30.64 -30.23
C PHE A 259 9.06 -31.59 -29.34
N LYS A 260 10.40 -31.60 -29.46
CA LYS A 260 11.27 -32.39 -28.61
C LYS A 260 11.82 -31.53 -27.45
N PRO A 261 11.66 -31.96 -26.18
CA PRO A 261 12.04 -31.19 -24.98
C PRO A 261 13.56 -30.94 -24.83
N ILE A 262 14.35 -31.44 -25.78
CA ILE A 262 15.80 -31.56 -25.72
C ILE A 262 16.48 -30.21 -25.97
N CYS A 263 15.91 -29.37 -26.84
CA CYS A 263 16.45 -28.05 -27.17
C CYS A 263 15.65 -26.96 -26.45
N GLN A 264 16.32 -26.12 -25.67
CA GLN A 264 15.70 -24.97 -25.02
C GLN A 264 16.17 -23.68 -25.67
N GLY A 265 15.22 -22.87 -26.11
CA GLY A 265 15.46 -21.48 -26.48
C GLY A 265 15.61 -20.62 -25.23
N VAL A 266 16.51 -19.63 -25.30
CA VAL A 266 16.71 -18.64 -24.24
C VAL A 266 16.64 -17.24 -24.83
N VAL A 267 15.62 -16.49 -24.40
CA VAL A 267 15.49 -15.05 -24.65
C VAL A 267 16.07 -14.29 -23.47
N ILE A 268 16.87 -13.27 -23.73
CA ILE A 268 17.51 -12.44 -22.70
C ILE A 268 17.04 -11.00 -22.84
N LYS A 269 16.47 -10.43 -21.78
CA LYS A 269 16.04 -9.02 -21.73
C LYS A 269 16.79 -8.25 -20.66
N HIS A 270 17.10 -6.99 -20.95
CA HIS A 270 17.72 -6.08 -20.00
C HIS A 270 16.69 -5.46 -19.07
N ILE A 271 17.05 -5.36 -17.79
CA ILE A 271 16.27 -4.61 -16.81
C ILE A 271 16.83 -3.19 -16.75
N PRO A 272 16.03 -2.16 -17.05
CA PRO A 272 16.51 -0.78 -16.99
C PRO A 272 16.96 -0.38 -15.57
N LYS A 273 17.99 0.46 -15.48
CA LYS A 273 18.64 0.83 -14.20
C LYS A 273 17.68 1.44 -13.19
N ASN A 274 16.66 2.16 -13.65
CA ASN A 274 15.63 2.79 -12.83
C ASN A 274 14.71 1.80 -12.12
N PHE A 275 14.65 0.52 -12.55
CA PHE A 275 13.91 -0.54 -11.87
C PHE A 275 14.79 -1.37 -10.91
N ILE A 276 16.01 -0.92 -10.63
CA ILE A 276 16.94 -1.57 -9.70
C ILE A 276 17.17 -0.67 -8.49
N TYR A 277 16.52 -1.00 -7.38
CA TYR A 277 16.44 -0.13 -6.21
C TYR A 277 17.52 -0.47 -5.19
N LYS A 278 18.27 0.53 -4.72
CA LYS A 278 19.32 0.36 -3.68
C LYS A 278 18.76 0.02 -2.29
N LYS A 279 17.46 0.17 -2.06
CA LYS A 279 16.75 -0.06 -0.78
C LYS A 279 15.29 -0.45 -1.04
N PHE A 280 14.64 -1.04 -0.04
CA PHE A 280 13.24 -1.50 -0.04
C PHE A 280 12.17 -0.36 -0.08
N LYS A 281 12.44 0.76 -0.74
CA LYS A 281 11.38 1.74 -1.06
C LYS A 281 10.46 1.14 -2.13
N ALA A 282 9.22 1.65 -2.23
CA ALA A 282 8.21 1.19 -3.18
C ALA A 282 8.83 0.68 -4.49
N LEU A 283 8.78 -0.64 -4.66
CA LEU A 283 9.37 -1.31 -5.81
C LEU A 283 8.32 -1.35 -6.91
N ASP A 284 8.53 -0.56 -7.97
CA ASP A 284 7.80 -0.79 -9.20
C ASP A 284 8.42 -1.97 -9.94
N PHE A 285 7.58 -2.83 -10.50
CA PHE A 285 8.04 -3.94 -11.33
C PHE A 285 8.37 -3.41 -12.71
N PHE A 286 9.53 -3.80 -13.24
CA PHE A 286 9.78 -3.63 -14.66
C PHE A 286 8.81 -4.54 -15.43
N ASN A 287 7.80 -3.94 -16.04
CA ASN A 287 6.85 -4.66 -16.86
C ASN A 287 7.46 -4.87 -18.25
N VAL A 288 7.82 -6.11 -18.58
CA VAL A 288 8.31 -6.46 -19.93
C VAL A 288 7.19 -6.53 -20.97
N GLY A 289 5.93 -6.36 -20.56
CA GLY A 289 4.78 -6.42 -21.44
C GLY A 289 4.44 -7.86 -21.86
N LYS A 290 3.94 -8.00 -23.10
CA LYS A 290 3.68 -9.29 -23.73
C LYS A 290 4.89 -9.70 -24.56
N ILE A 291 5.52 -10.81 -24.20
CA ILE A 291 6.65 -11.38 -24.94
C ILE A 291 6.12 -12.52 -25.82
N ASN A 292 6.16 -12.35 -27.13
CA ASN A 292 5.85 -13.40 -28.09
C ASN A 292 7.16 -14.11 -28.46
N LEU A 293 7.38 -15.30 -27.90
CA LEU A 293 8.65 -16.03 -28.04
C LEU A 293 9.00 -16.39 -29.50
N ASP A 294 8.01 -16.43 -30.39
CA ASP A 294 8.18 -16.64 -31.82
C ASP A 294 8.80 -15.44 -32.55
N GLN A 295 8.78 -14.25 -31.94
CA GLN A 295 9.28 -13.00 -32.51
C GLN A 295 10.58 -12.52 -31.84
N GLU A 296 11.07 -13.27 -30.85
CA GLU A 296 12.21 -12.87 -30.03
C GLU A 296 13.50 -13.53 -30.51
N GLU A 297 14.60 -12.77 -30.48
CA GLU A 297 15.92 -13.31 -30.73
C GLU A 297 16.25 -14.36 -29.64
N THR A 298 16.33 -15.61 -30.07
CA THR A 298 16.43 -16.77 -29.18
C THR A 298 17.78 -17.44 -29.33
N LYS A 299 18.52 -17.56 -28.22
CA LYS A 299 19.75 -18.35 -28.18
C LYS A 299 19.41 -19.79 -27.88
N VAL A 300 19.91 -20.72 -28.69
CA VAL A 300 19.66 -22.15 -28.48
C VAL A 300 20.67 -22.73 -27.50
N LEU A 301 20.17 -23.40 -26.48
CA LEU A 301 21.00 -24.24 -25.62
C LEU A 301 21.10 -25.66 -26.21
N PRO A 302 22.32 -26.18 -26.42
CA PRO A 302 22.49 -27.59 -26.72
C PRO A 302 22.05 -28.43 -25.50
N PRO A 303 21.57 -29.66 -25.72
CA PRO A 303 21.19 -30.53 -24.62
C PRO A 303 22.40 -30.86 -23.75
N PRO A 304 22.18 -31.05 -22.43
CA PRO A 304 23.28 -31.27 -21.49
C PRO A 304 24.08 -32.56 -21.73
N TYR A 305 23.55 -33.53 -22.51
CA TYR A 305 24.15 -34.87 -22.64
C TYR A 305 24.15 -35.46 -24.05
N ASN A 306 24.12 -34.67 -25.13
CA ASN A 306 24.26 -35.24 -26.48
C ASN A 306 24.74 -34.21 -27.50
N LYS A 307 25.75 -34.56 -28.32
CA LYS A 307 26.29 -33.74 -29.44
C LYS A 307 25.28 -33.47 -30.57
N LYS A 308 23.98 -33.77 -30.39
CA LYS A 308 22.94 -33.51 -31.39
C LYS A 308 22.74 -32.00 -31.48
N ARG A 309 23.12 -31.42 -32.62
CA ARG A 309 22.96 -30.01 -32.92
C ARG A 309 21.48 -29.65 -32.85
N CYS A 310 21.16 -28.64 -32.05
CA CYS A 310 19.85 -28.01 -32.08
C CYS A 310 19.86 -26.96 -33.19
N PHE A 311 18.91 -27.03 -34.11
CA PHE A 311 18.70 -26.04 -35.15
C PHE A 311 17.40 -25.29 -34.85
N LEU A 312 17.41 -23.97 -34.96
CA LEU A 312 16.16 -23.20 -35.03
C LEU A 312 15.51 -23.54 -36.38
N ARG A 313 14.20 -23.78 -36.37
CA ARG A 313 13.40 -23.78 -37.60
C ARG A 313 13.18 -22.34 -38.04
#